data_AF-A0A955LHU6-F1
#
_entry.id   AF-A0A955LHU6-F1
#
_cell.length_a   1.000
_cell.length_b   1.000
_cell.length_c   1.000
_cell.angle_alpha   90.00
_cell.angle_beta   90.00
_cell.angle_gamma   90.00
#
_symmetry.space_group_name_H-M   'P 1'
#
loop_
_entity.id
_entity.type
_entity.pdbx_description
1 polymer ?
#
loop_
_entity_poly.entity_id
_entity_poly.type
_entity_poly.pdbx_seq_one_letter_code
_entity_poly.pdbx_strand_id
1 'polypeptide(L)'
;MTILGVDYGLQRTGLALFENDTVFELTQLNENDKYRQVKHIVSLANEYSAELVVVGIPPSGNMRKKIEWLQKQLEKENLTVELIDENLTSVQAEHELDQQNLSPSEKKNKSDSRSAKLILQDYLDTITS
;
A
#
# COMPACT_ATOMS: atom_id res chain seq x y z
N MET A 1 -8.95 11.84 -10.71
CA MET A 1 -8.83 10.45 -10.25
C MET A 1 -8.20 10.48 -8.88
N THR A 2 -8.93 10.06 -7.86
CA THR A 2 -8.42 9.98 -6.49
C THR A 2 -8.23 8.52 -6.09
N ILE A 3 -7.03 8.14 -5.66
CA ILE A 3 -6.69 6.74 -5.33
C ILE A 3 -6.11 6.67 -3.92
N LEU A 4 -6.58 5.72 -3.12
CA LEU A 4 -6.05 5.44 -1.80
C LEU A 4 -5.12 4.21 -1.86
N GLY A 5 -3.84 4.41 -1.56
CA GLY A 5 -2.85 3.34 -1.41
C GLY A 5 -2.82 2.80 0.03
N VAL A 6 -2.74 1.48 0.17
CA VAL A 6 -2.75 0.78 1.46
C VAL A 6 -1.60 -0.22 1.53
N ASP A 7 -0.72 -0.02 2.51
CA ASP A 7 0.25 -1.02 2.95
C ASP A 7 -0.33 -1.72 4.19
N TYR A 8 -1.02 -2.83 3.98
CA TYR A 8 -1.73 -3.51 5.07
C TYR A 8 -0.75 -4.30 5.92
N GLY A 9 -0.70 -4.01 7.23
CA GLY A 9 0.10 -4.76 8.20
C GLY A 9 -0.72 -5.19 9.42
N LEU A 10 -0.17 -6.15 10.19
CA LEU A 10 -0.88 -6.73 11.34
C LEU A 10 -0.94 -5.82 12.58
N GLN A 11 -0.07 -4.83 12.63
CA GLN A 11 0.01 -3.87 13.74
C GLN A 11 -0.03 -2.43 13.24
N ARG A 12 0.47 -2.21 12.03
CA ARG A 12 0.62 -0.91 11.40
C ARG A 12 0.11 -1.03 9.97
N THR A 13 -0.78 -0.15 9.57
CA THR A 13 -1.22 -0.03 8.18
C THR A 13 -0.78 1.32 7.66
N GLY A 14 0.10 1.31 6.65
CA GLY A 14 0.50 2.52 5.94
C GLY A 14 -0.59 2.95 4.96
N LEU A 15 -0.72 4.26 4.75
CA LEU A 15 -1.72 4.84 3.87
C LEU A 15 -1.09 5.93 3.01
N ALA A 16 -1.56 6.06 1.77
CA ALA A 16 -1.15 7.11 0.85
C ALA A 16 -2.33 7.55 0.00
N LEU A 17 -2.33 8.79 -0.47
CA LEU A 17 -3.36 9.35 -1.34
C LEU A 17 -2.71 9.86 -2.62
N PHE A 18 -3.26 9.48 -3.76
CA PHE A 18 -2.99 10.11 -5.03
C PHE A 18 -4.15 11.04 -5.37
N GLU A 19 -3.85 12.32 -5.52
CA GLU A 19 -4.80 13.35 -5.93
C GLU A 19 -4.03 14.46 -6.65
N ASN A 20 -4.63 15.08 -7.68
CA ASN A 20 -4.02 16.17 -8.44
C ASN A 20 -2.60 15.84 -8.96
N ASP A 21 -2.44 14.65 -9.55
CA ASP A 21 -1.18 14.14 -10.11
C ASP A 21 -0.02 14.04 -9.09
N THR A 22 -0.34 13.99 -7.80
CA THR A 22 0.66 13.94 -6.72
C THR A 22 0.32 12.86 -5.70
N VAL A 23 1.33 12.12 -5.23
CA VAL A 23 1.19 11.12 -4.16
C VAL A 23 1.63 11.70 -2.81
N PHE A 24 0.71 11.69 -1.85
CA PHE A 24 0.89 12.09 -0.46
C PHE A 24 0.92 10.88 0.46
N GLU A 25 1.85 10.86 1.42
CA GLU A 25 1.79 9.89 2.51
C GLU A 25 0.78 10.37 3.55
N LEU A 26 -0.11 9.48 3.97
CA LEU A 26 -1.08 9.73 5.04
C LEU A 26 -0.58 9.14 6.36
N THR A 27 -1.25 9.51 7.45
CA THR A 27 -0.95 8.97 8.78
C THR A 27 -1.06 7.45 8.80
N GLN A 28 -0.08 6.81 9.43
CA GLN A 28 -0.13 5.36 9.66
C GLN A 28 -1.14 5.01 10.75
N LEU A 29 -1.92 3.98 10.49
CA LEU A 29 -2.83 3.42 11.46
C LEU A 29 -2.11 2.42 12.37
N ASN A 30 -2.01 2.72 13.66
CA ASN A 30 -1.55 1.79 14.68
C ASN A 30 -2.76 1.09 15.32
N GLU A 31 -3.23 0.01 14.69
CA GLU A 31 -4.39 -0.77 15.14
C GLU A 31 -4.13 -2.24 14.82
N ASN A 32 -4.46 -3.13 15.77
CA ASN A 32 -4.23 -4.57 15.64
C ASN A 32 -5.53 -5.36 15.40
N ASP A 33 -6.70 -4.73 15.61
CA ASP A 33 -7.97 -5.31 15.22
C ASP A 33 -8.26 -5.10 13.73
N LYS A 34 -8.30 -6.19 12.98
CA LYS A 34 -8.52 -6.20 11.54
C LYS A 34 -9.82 -5.53 11.09
N TYR A 35 -10.88 -5.57 11.91
CA TYR A 35 -12.17 -4.95 11.54
C TYR A 35 -12.14 -3.44 11.76
N ARG A 36 -11.43 -2.97 12.79
CA ARG A 36 -11.16 -1.54 12.98
C ARG A 36 -10.26 -0.99 11.89
N GLN A 37 -9.26 -1.75 11.43
CA GLN A 37 -8.46 -1.40 10.27
C GLN A 37 -9.32 -1.22 9.02
N VAL A 38 -10.23 -2.17 8.72
CA VAL A 38 -11.20 -2.04 7.62
C VAL A 38 -12.03 -0.76 7.75
N LYS A 39 -12.64 -0.51 8.90
CA LYS A 39 -13.47 0.68 9.12
C LYS A 39 -12.71 1.98 8.89
N HIS A 40 -11.44 2.03 9.30
CA HIS A 40 -10.60 3.19 9.10
C HIS A 40 -10.30 3.42 7.61
N ILE A 41 -9.90 2.36 6.89
CA ILE A 41 -9.63 2.45 5.44
C ILE A 41 -10.90 2.92 4.71
N VAL A 42 -12.06 2.38 5.05
CA VAL A 42 -13.36 2.78 4.47
C VAL A 42 -13.68 4.24 4.78
N SER A 43 -13.44 4.68 6.03
CA SER A 43 -13.65 6.07 6.42
C SER A 43 -12.82 7.03 5.58
N LEU A 44 -11.54 6.73 5.39
CA LEU A 44 -10.65 7.58 4.60
C LEU A 44 -10.97 7.52 3.10
N ALA A 45 -11.26 6.34 2.57
CA ALA A 45 -11.69 6.21 1.18
C ALA A 45 -12.92 7.07 0.89
N ASN A 46 -13.90 7.09 1.81
CA ASN A 46 -15.08 7.94 1.69
C ASN A 46 -14.77 9.43 1.90
N GLU A 47 -13.93 9.76 2.89
CA GLU A 47 -13.52 11.14 3.19
C GLU A 47 -12.86 11.82 1.98
N TYR A 48 -11.94 11.12 1.33
CA TYR A 48 -11.24 11.61 0.13
C TYR A 48 -11.99 11.31 -1.17
N SER A 49 -13.18 10.71 -1.11
CA SER A 49 -13.93 10.27 -2.30
C SER A 49 -13.07 9.45 -3.27
N ALA A 50 -12.28 8.53 -2.72
CA ALA A 50 -11.38 7.68 -3.49
C ALA A 50 -12.19 6.80 -4.45
N GLU A 51 -11.85 6.86 -5.73
CA GLU A 51 -12.48 6.08 -6.80
C GLU A 51 -11.95 4.63 -6.80
N LEU A 52 -10.72 4.45 -6.31
CA LEU A 52 -10.02 3.18 -6.24
C LEU A 52 -9.18 3.08 -4.95
N VAL A 53 -9.14 1.88 -4.37
CA VAL A 53 -8.20 1.51 -3.31
C VAL A 53 -7.18 0.53 -3.88
N VAL A 54 -5.90 0.84 -3.76
CA VAL A 54 -4.80 -0.03 -4.18
C VAL A 54 -4.13 -0.62 -2.96
N VAL A 55 -4.01 -1.95 -2.90
CA VAL A 55 -3.37 -2.65 -1.78
C VAL A 55 -2.18 -3.44 -2.28
N GLY A 56 -1.02 -3.26 -1.64
CA GLY A 56 0.14 -4.11 -1.89
C GLY A 56 -0.16 -5.55 -1.49
N ILE A 57 0.30 -6.52 -2.29
CA ILE A 57 0.14 -7.93 -1.96
C ILE A 57 1.44 -8.72 -2.16
N PRO A 58 1.89 -9.50 -1.16
CA PRO A 58 3.04 -10.37 -1.32
C PRO A 58 2.68 -11.57 -2.20
N PRO A 59 3.66 -12.18 -2.87
CA PRO A 59 3.42 -13.24 -3.86
C PRO A 59 2.81 -14.50 -3.24
N SER A 60 3.09 -14.77 -1.96
CA SER A 60 2.61 -15.97 -1.27
C SER A 60 2.59 -15.81 0.25
N GLY A 61 2.14 -16.85 0.93
CA GLY A 61 2.17 -16.94 2.39
C GLY A 61 0.90 -16.45 3.10
N ASN A 62 0.96 -16.42 4.43
CA ASN A 62 -0.20 -16.10 5.27
C ASN A 62 -0.67 -14.65 5.11
N MET A 63 0.24 -13.74 4.76
CA MET A 63 -0.08 -12.33 4.59
C MET A 63 -0.95 -12.10 3.35
N ARG A 64 -0.65 -12.78 2.25
CA ARG A 64 -1.48 -12.79 1.03
C ARG A 64 -2.95 -13.12 1.34
N LYS A 65 -3.20 -14.20 2.08
CA LYS A 65 -4.57 -14.60 2.49
C LYS A 65 -5.29 -13.53 3.32
N LYS A 66 -4.54 -12.77 4.13
CA LYS A 66 -5.11 -11.68 4.95
C LYS A 66 -5.45 -10.47 4.10
N ILE A 67 -4.66 -10.17 3.08
CA ILE A 67 -4.92 -9.10 2.11
C ILE A 67 -6.08 -9.46 1.20
N GLU A 68 -6.18 -10.71 0.74
CA GLU A 68 -7.36 -11.21 0.02
C GLU A 68 -8.65 -11.15 0.89
N TRP A 69 -8.52 -11.37 2.21
CA TRP A 69 -9.63 -11.16 3.13
C TRP A 69 -9.99 -9.68 3.29
N LEU A 70 -8.99 -8.80 3.36
CA LEU A 70 -9.16 -7.34 3.44
C LEU A 70 -9.88 -6.82 2.19
N GLN A 71 -9.40 -7.18 1.00
CA GLN A 71 -10.03 -6.84 -0.28
C GLN A 71 -11.52 -7.15 -0.24
N LYS A 72 -11.89 -8.39 0.12
CA LYS A 72 -13.29 -8.81 0.25
C LYS A 72 -14.10 -8.04 1.28
N GLN A 73 -13.47 -7.48 2.32
CA GLN A 73 -14.20 -6.63 3.27
C GLN A 73 -14.41 -5.23 2.71
N LEU A 74 -13.41 -4.67 2.03
CA LEU A 74 -13.52 -3.35 1.41
C LEU A 74 -14.53 -3.36 0.25
N GLU A 75 -14.53 -4.40 -0.58
CA GLU A 75 -15.51 -4.58 -1.66
C GLU A 75 -16.96 -4.70 -1.14
N LYS A 76 -17.17 -5.27 0.05
CA LYS A 76 -18.50 -5.31 0.70
C LYS A 76 -19.00 -3.94 1.12
N GLU A 77 -18.09 -2.99 1.30
CA GLU A 77 -18.39 -1.59 1.60
C GLU A 77 -18.50 -0.76 0.30
N ASN A 78 -18.67 -1.42 -0.85
CA ASN A 78 -18.77 -0.83 -2.19
C ASN A 78 -17.54 -0.06 -2.67
N LEU A 79 -16.35 -0.38 -2.15
CA LEU A 79 -15.10 0.17 -2.66
C LEU A 79 -14.57 -0.67 -3.82
N THR A 80 -14.08 -0.02 -4.87
CA THR A 80 -13.28 -0.66 -5.91
C THR A 80 -11.88 -0.92 -5.36
N VAL A 81 -11.39 -2.15 -5.46
CA VAL A 81 -10.09 -2.53 -4.91
C VAL A 81 -9.24 -3.23 -5.96
N GLU A 82 -8.01 -2.78 -6.13
CA GLU A 82 -7.00 -3.45 -6.93
C GLU A 82 -5.81 -3.88 -6.07
N LEU A 83 -5.22 -5.02 -6.44
CA LEU A 83 -4.07 -5.60 -5.77
C LEU A 83 -2.85 -5.48 -6.67
N ILE A 84 -1.75 -4.96 -6.13
CA ILE A 84 -0.48 -4.87 -6.86
C ILE A 84 0.57 -5.79 -6.23
N ASP A 85 1.18 -6.62 -7.07
CA ASP A 85 2.21 -7.56 -6.63
C ASP A 85 3.48 -6.81 -6.20
N GLU A 86 3.93 -7.10 -4.98
CA GLU A 86 5.09 -6.43 -4.40
C GLU A 86 6.43 -6.80 -5.08
N ASN A 87 6.51 -7.81 -5.94
CA ASN A 87 7.79 -8.21 -6.53
C ASN A 87 8.21 -7.43 -7.78
N LEU A 88 7.32 -6.64 -8.37
CA LEU A 88 7.64 -5.89 -9.59
C LEU A 88 8.75 -4.84 -9.37
N THR A 89 9.05 -4.49 -8.13
CA THR A 89 10.03 -3.45 -7.80
C THR A 89 11.22 -3.93 -6.99
N SER A 90 11.32 -5.20 -6.58
CA SER A 90 12.45 -5.66 -5.76
C SER A 90 13.81 -5.43 -6.44
N VAL A 91 13.89 -5.65 -7.76
CA VAL A 91 15.12 -5.46 -8.53
C VAL A 91 15.45 -3.97 -8.74
N GLN A 92 14.44 -3.14 -9.04
CA GLN A 92 14.65 -1.68 -9.22
C GLN A 92 14.95 -0.98 -7.89
N ALA A 93 14.25 -1.35 -6.81
CA ALA A 93 14.46 -0.83 -5.48
C ALA A 93 15.83 -1.25 -4.91
N GLU A 94 16.29 -2.49 -5.13
CA GLU A 94 17.66 -2.89 -4.78
C GLU A 94 18.69 -2.04 -5.55
N HIS A 95 18.50 -1.83 -6.85
CA HIS A 95 19.38 -0.99 -7.66
C HIS A 95 19.41 0.49 -7.20
N GLU A 96 18.27 1.07 -6.85
CA GLU A 96 18.20 2.44 -6.32
C GLU A 96 18.78 2.58 -4.90
N LEU A 97 18.60 1.57 -4.05
CA LEU A 97 19.20 1.52 -2.72
C LEU A 97 20.72 1.33 -2.81
N ASP A 98 21.20 0.58 -3.81
CA ASP A 98 22.63 0.41 -4.06
C ASP A 98 23.31 1.67 -4.57
N GLN A 99 22.59 2.55 -5.27
CA GLN A 99 23.09 3.87 -5.66
C GLN A 99 23.06 4.90 -4.53
N GLN A 100 22.38 4.61 -3.41
CA GLN A 100 22.41 5.46 -2.22
C GLN A 100 23.55 5.02 -1.28
N ASN A 101 24.29 5.97 -0.70
CA ASN A 101 25.36 5.72 0.30
C ASN A 101 24.78 5.32 1.67
N LEU A 102 23.95 4.27 1.70
CA LEU A 102 23.29 3.75 2.89
C LEU A 102 24.07 2.55 3.43
N SER A 103 24.12 2.40 4.75
CA SER A 103 24.69 1.22 5.40
C SER A 103 23.85 -0.05 5.10
N PRO A 104 24.42 -1.26 5.20
CA PRO A 104 23.68 -2.50 4.97
C PRO A 104 22.42 -2.64 5.85
N SER A 105 22.46 -2.11 7.07
CA SER A 105 21.30 -2.08 7.98
C SER A 105 20.22 -1.09 7.53
N GLU A 106 20.60 0.05 6.93
CA GLU A 106 19.67 1.03 6.35
C GLU A 106 19.06 0.52 5.05
N LYS A 107 19.86 -0.10 4.18
CA LYS A 107 19.37 -0.79 2.98
C LYS A 107 18.37 -1.87 3.34
N LYS A 108 18.70 -2.68 4.36
CA LYS A 108 17.80 -3.73 4.87
C LYS A 108 16.51 -3.16 5.45
N ASN A 109 16.57 -2.11 6.27
CA ASN A 109 15.36 -1.45 6.79
C ASN A 109 14.48 -0.84 5.69
N LYS A 110 15.08 -0.25 4.65
CA LYS A 110 14.33 0.28 3.50
C LYS A 110 13.78 -0.84 2.60
N SER A 111 14.53 -1.93 2.44
CA SER A 111 14.09 -3.12 1.70
C SER A 111 12.99 -3.90 2.42
N ASP A 112 13.01 -3.92 3.76
CA ASP A 112 12.05 -4.64 4.60
C ASP A 112 10.73 -3.86 4.83
N SER A 113 10.66 -2.58 4.43
CA SER A 113 9.49 -1.72 4.63
C SER A 113 9.12 -0.96 3.36
N ARG A 114 8.33 -1.58 2.50
CA ARG A 114 7.68 -0.85 1.41
C ARG A 114 6.56 0.01 1.99
N SER A 115 6.59 1.31 1.73
CA SER A 115 5.55 2.22 2.21
C SER A 115 4.34 2.20 1.28
N ALA A 116 3.18 2.58 1.81
CA ALA A 116 1.96 2.77 1.01
C ALA A 116 2.16 3.77 -0.14
N LYS A 117 3.04 4.76 0.02
CA LYS A 117 3.42 5.71 -1.03
C LYS A 117 4.11 4.99 -2.20
N LEU A 118 5.05 4.11 -1.92
CA LEU A 118 5.75 3.34 -2.97
C LEU A 118 4.77 2.40 -3.68
N ILE A 119 3.98 1.62 -2.93
CA ILE A 119 2.93 0.75 -3.49
C ILE A 119 2.03 1.53 -4.47
N LEU A 120 1.58 2.72 -4.07
CA LEU A 120 0.71 3.54 -4.90
C LEU A 120 1.42 4.11 -6.11
N GLN A 121 2.67 4.56 -5.97
CA GLN A 121 3.46 5.03 -7.10
C GLN A 121 3.68 3.91 -8.13
N ASP A 122 4.04 2.71 -7.67
CA ASP A 122 4.29 1.56 -8.53
C ASP A 122 3.04 1.19 -9.32
N TYR A 123 1.86 1.32 -8.70
CA TYR A 123 0.59 1.14 -9.39
C TYR A 123 0.35 2.19 -10.48
N LEU A 124 0.57 3.47 -10.17
CA LEU A 124 0.42 4.55 -11.14
C LEU A 124 1.35 4.35 -12.35
N ASP A 125 2.57 3.87 -12.11
CA ASP A 125 3.53 3.60 -13.18
C ASP A 125 3.05 2.45 -14.10
N THR A 126 2.35 1.44 -13.58
CA THR A 126 1.79 0.35 -14.40
C THR A 126 0.65 0.76 -15.32
N ILE A 127 -0.08 1.83 -15.00
CA ILE A 127 -1.20 2.31 -15.80
C ILE A 127 -0.84 3.51 -16.70
N THR A 128 0.33 4.12 -16.47
CA THR A 128 0.82 5.28 -17.23
C THR A 128 1.85 4.88 -18.31
N SER A 129 2.42 3.67 -18.20
CA SER A 129 3.37 3.08 -19.16
C SER A 129 2.67 2.44 -20.36
#